data_AF-A0A371CIK5-F1
#
_entry.id   AF-A0A371CIK5-F1
#
_cell.length_a   1.000
_cell.length_b   1.000
_cell.length_c   1.000
_cell.angle_alpha   90.00
_cell.angle_beta   90.00
_cell.angle_gamma   90.00
#
_symmetry.space_group_name_H-M   'P 1'
#
loop_
_entity.id
_entity.type
_entity.pdbx_description
1 polymer ?
#
loop_
_entity_poly.entity_id
_entity_poly.type
_entity_poly.pdbx_seq_one_letter_code
_entity_poly.pdbx_strand_id
1 'polypeptide(L)'
;MHNLFLGDLRHHCREVWGINIKDQKTTAKKAVPHTPEEQEKWLGRLLAALRKGALSAVMQPRKGYLVALAQLNGIVPESKMTKHGYGSALLEWVRQHSVDDLRIPPILSKATNEFHLTDNQYDISKFQILTADVIAMLRSDILATFLPSWIERPPANFGSPSHGKLKADHWRTVCTVSMVITLVRVWSLSTATTGERKLLENFIHLVVAVDLATRRSMDAERARLFDHHMLEYLRTLRELFDHDLVPNHHLSLHLASCLLLFGPVRGMWGFPFERYNGIIQHLKTNNHISQIPLTFMRFFYAGAELRWLKSSTEWPDESDELRDVLEAFTQAYQDEARGSRVLDVFGAVSTDPSPCTDDSDLSDRRARLSPHVRYIPKLELARATYGTRSQNIRNSFVYFKLPSSDDPSLLRAGQISHIFLHSRLGTGEQQRIIEPFVVIEEYVALTSEHADHDPYRRFPLLNTRLYYNRFHMSSVIARTTDVVSHFAAFVYNPEGISEPCVVARSLDRVRATLPYAASANL
;
A
#
# COMPACT_ATOMS: atom_id res chain seq x y z
N MET A 1 1.34 -6.90 -11.87
CA MET A 1 0.38 -6.45 -10.82
C MET A 1 -0.04 -7.60 -9.91
N HIS A 2 -0.60 -8.70 -10.42
CA HIS A 2 -0.76 -9.91 -9.60
C HIS A 2 0.58 -10.39 -9.03
N ASN A 3 1.63 -10.45 -9.87
CA ASN A 3 2.98 -10.73 -9.42
C ASN A 3 3.42 -9.80 -8.28
N LEU A 4 3.44 -8.48 -8.52
CA LEU A 4 3.88 -7.50 -7.54
C LEU A 4 3.06 -7.50 -6.23
N PHE A 5 1.73 -7.59 -6.28
CA PHE A 5 0.89 -7.42 -5.08
C PHE A 5 0.62 -8.72 -4.34
N LEU A 6 0.24 -9.78 -5.06
CA LEU A 6 -0.06 -11.08 -4.46
C LEU A 6 1.15 -12.01 -4.43
N GLY A 7 2.07 -11.83 -5.38
CA GLY A 7 3.27 -12.64 -5.53
C GLY A 7 4.46 -12.12 -4.73
N ASP A 8 4.67 -10.80 -4.64
CA ASP A 8 5.81 -10.21 -3.92
C ASP A 8 5.36 -9.59 -2.58
N LEU A 9 4.49 -8.56 -2.57
CA LEU A 9 4.07 -7.89 -1.33
C LEU A 9 3.40 -8.86 -0.32
N ARG A 10 2.38 -9.60 -0.77
CA ARG A 10 1.71 -10.59 0.08
C ARG A 10 2.66 -11.70 0.53
N HIS A 11 3.51 -12.19 -0.37
CA HIS A 11 4.49 -13.24 -0.04
C HIS A 11 5.47 -12.76 1.03
N HIS A 12 6.01 -11.56 0.85
CA HIS A 12 6.88 -10.92 1.83
C HIS A 12 6.19 -10.82 3.20
N CYS A 13 4.99 -10.24 3.25
CA CYS A 13 4.26 -10.11 4.51
C CYS A 13 3.92 -11.45 5.18
N ARG A 14 3.59 -12.50 4.41
CA ARG A 14 3.12 -13.78 4.98
C ARG A 14 4.23 -14.77 5.21
N GLU A 15 5.01 -15.05 4.19
CA GLU A 15 6.01 -16.12 4.19
C GLU A 15 7.35 -15.63 4.74
N VAL A 16 7.70 -14.37 4.52
CA VAL A 16 8.95 -13.78 5.04
C VAL A 16 8.74 -13.13 6.41
N TRP A 17 7.62 -12.46 6.66
CA TRP A 17 7.41 -11.78 7.96
C TRP A 17 6.49 -12.53 8.91
N GLY A 18 5.79 -13.56 8.42
CA GLY A 18 4.96 -14.44 9.23
C GLY A 18 3.63 -13.82 9.70
N ILE A 19 3.11 -12.83 8.97
CA ILE A 19 1.82 -12.22 9.31
C ILE A 19 0.70 -13.22 9.01
N ASN A 20 0.11 -13.78 10.08
CA ASN A 20 -0.94 -14.78 10.02
C ASN A 20 -2.31 -14.19 9.62
N ILE A 21 -2.50 -13.96 8.32
CA ILE A 21 -3.80 -13.67 7.71
C ILE A 21 -4.38 -14.96 7.13
N LYS A 22 -5.66 -15.27 7.42
CA LYS A 22 -6.31 -16.48 6.90
C LYS A 22 -6.40 -16.41 5.38
N ASP A 23 -5.64 -17.26 4.72
CA ASP A 23 -5.82 -17.63 3.33
C ASP A 23 -5.30 -19.06 3.19
N GLN A 24 -6.25 -20.02 3.22
CA GLN A 24 -6.09 -21.46 3.43
C GLN A 24 -5.53 -21.90 4.81
N LYS A 25 -6.02 -23.05 5.28
CA LYS A 25 -5.78 -23.58 6.65
C LYS A 25 -4.31 -24.01 6.83
N THR A 26 -3.49 -23.15 7.44
CA THR A 26 -2.34 -23.61 8.22
C THR A 26 -2.78 -23.74 9.68
N THR A 27 -3.16 -24.95 10.06
CA THR A 27 -3.46 -25.35 11.44
C THR A 27 -2.17 -25.45 12.24
N ALA A 28 -1.68 -24.35 12.81
CA ALA A 28 -0.70 -24.38 13.87
C ALA A 28 -1.29 -23.72 15.13
N LYS A 29 -1.47 -24.51 16.20
CA LYS A 29 -1.84 -24.00 17.53
C LYS A 29 -0.71 -23.09 18.04
N LYS A 30 -1.06 -21.89 18.50
CA LYS A 30 -0.11 -20.94 19.13
C LYS A 30 0.50 -21.59 20.39
N ALA A 31 1.78 -21.93 20.35
CA ALA A 31 2.53 -22.33 21.54
C ALA A 31 2.97 -21.09 22.33
N VAL A 32 3.11 -21.21 23.65
CA VAL A 32 3.68 -20.16 24.51
C VAL A 32 5.19 -20.08 24.25
N PRO A 33 5.82 -18.90 24.05
CA PRO A 33 7.27 -18.81 23.87
C PRO A 33 8.03 -19.28 25.12
N HIS A 34 9.15 -19.99 24.95
CA HIS A 34 10.05 -20.37 26.05
C HIS A 34 11.09 -19.27 26.29
N THR A 35 11.19 -18.72 27.51
CA THR A 35 12.24 -17.74 27.90
C THR A 35 13.64 -18.36 27.83
N PRO A 36 14.74 -17.57 27.86
CA PRO A 36 16.10 -18.12 27.90
C PRO A 36 16.32 -19.13 29.04
N GLU A 37 15.78 -18.86 30.24
CA GLU A 37 15.85 -19.76 31.38
C GLU A 37 15.06 -21.06 31.13
N GLU A 38 13.90 -20.96 30.48
CA GLU A 38 13.10 -22.13 30.10
C GLU A 38 13.77 -22.94 28.98
N GLN A 39 14.46 -22.28 28.04
CA GLN A 39 15.22 -22.94 26.98
C GLN A 39 16.37 -23.77 27.58
N GLU A 40 17.12 -23.18 28.51
CA GLU A 40 18.17 -23.88 29.26
C GLU A 40 17.61 -25.09 30.01
N LYS A 41 16.48 -24.91 30.71
CA LYS A 41 15.80 -25.98 31.42
C LYS A 41 15.35 -27.11 30.49
N TRP A 42 14.85 -26.79 29.29
CA TRP A 42 14.43 -27.79 28.31
C TRP A 42 15.60 -28.52 27.66
N LEU A 43 16.73 -27.84 27.39
CA LEU A 43 17.98 -28.47 26.96
C LEU A 43 18.55 -29.38 28.04
N GLY A 44 18.59 -28.93 29.29
CA GLY A 44 19.03 -29.74 30.43
C GLY A 44 18.16 -30.99 30.62
N ARG A 45 16.83 -30.86 30.46
CA ARG A 45 15.90 -32.01 30.47
C ARG A 45 16.15 -32.97 29.32
N LEU A 46 16.44 -32.47 28.13
CA LEU A 46 16.76 -33.29 26.97
C LEU A 46 18.03 -34.12 27.22
N LEU A 47 19.10 -33.50 27.72
CA LEU A 47 20.35 -34.18 28.05
C LEU A 47 20.18 -35.23 29.17
N ALA A 48 19.44 -34.88 30.23
CA ALA A 48 19.13 -35.83 31.31
C ALA A 48 18.29 -37.02 30.82
N ALA A 49 17.38 -36.81 29.86
CA ALA A 49 16.59 -37.87 29.25
C ALA A 49 17.44 -38.79 28.37
N LEU A 50 18.42 -38.23 27.63
CA LEU A 50 19.38 -39.00 26.84
C LEU A 50 20.27 -39.88 27.73
N ARG A 51 20.77 -39.36 28.86
CA ARG A 51 21.54 -40.15 29.84
C ARG A 51 20.77 -41.34 30.41
N LYS A 52 19.44 -41.22 30.55
CA LYS A 52 18.57 -42.29 31.06
C LYS A 52 18.11 -43.27 29.97
N GLY A 53 18.40 -43.02 28.70
CA GLY A 53 18.00 -43.88 27.59
C GLY A 53 16.50 -43.96 27.33
N ALA A 54 15.70 -43.01 27.83
CA ALA A 54 14.23 -43.09 27.80
C ALA A 54 13.64 -42.28 26.64
N LEU A 55 13.21 -42.95 25.57
CA LEU A 55 12.64 -42.31 24.36
C LEU A 55 11.42 -41.44 24.67
N SER A 56 10.54 -41.88 25.57
CA SER A 56 9.36 -41.11 26.00
C SER A 56 9.73 -39.78 26.67
N ALA A 57 10.86 -39.73 27.37
CA ALA A 57 11.39 -38.51 28.01
C ALA A 57 12.13 -37.61 27.00
N VAL A 58 12.90 -38.19 26.07
CA VAL A 58 13.56 -37.47 24.96
C VAL A 58 12.55 -36.79 24.05
N MET A 59 11.34 -37.35 23.93
CA MET A 59 10.25 -36.78 23.14
C MET A 59 9.42 -35.70 23.88
N GLN A 60 9.72 -35.34 25.13
CA GLN A 60 9.00 -34.27 25.84
C GLN A 60 9.30 -32.85 25.30
N PRO A 61 10.58 -32.44 25.11
CA PRO A 61 10.92 -31.12 24.57
C PRO A 61 10.34 -30.88 23.17
N ARG A 62 10.19 -29.61 22.75
CA ARG A 62 9.71 -29.29 21.38
C ARG A 62 10.64 -29.86 20.32
N LYS A 63 10.12 -30.15 19.13
CA LYS A 63 10.89 -30.71 18.00
C LYS A 63 12.16 -29.90 17.72
N GLY A 64 12.08 -28.57 17.80
CA GLY A 64 13.22 -27.66 17.58
C GLY A 64 14.45 -27.98 18.42
N TYR A 65 14.29 -28.32 19.71
CA TYR A 65 15.42 -28.70 20.57
C TYR A 65 16.13 -29.98 20.11
N LEU A 66 15.36 -30.98 19.67
CA LEU A 66 15.92 -32.25 19.18
C LEU A 66 16.63 -32.04 17.84
N VAL A 67 16.05 -31.23 16.96
CA VAL A 67 16.63 -30.91 15.65
C VAL A 67 17.92 -30.11 15.81
N ALA A 68 17.92 -29.07 16.63
CA ALA A 68 19.09 -28.24 16.90
C ALA A 68 20.26 -29.06 17.48
N LEU A 69 19.96 -29.93 18.45
CA LEU A 69 20.97 -30.81 19.05
C LEU A 69 21.52 -31.83 18.03
N ALA A 70 20.63 -32.43 17.22
CA ALA A 70 21.03 -33.39 16.20
C ALA A 70 21.88 -32.75 15.09
N GLN A 71 21.46 -31.58 14.58
CA GLN A 71 22.18 -30.85 13.53
C GLN A 71 23.58 -30.43 13.98
N LEU A 72 23.74 -29.94 15.21
CA LEU A 72 25.03 -29.48 15.73
C LEU A 72 26.06 -30.63 15.86
N ASN A 73 25.57 -31.85 16.01
CA ASN A 73 26.38 -33.05 16.19
C ASN A 73 26.42 -33.94 14.92
N GLY A 74 25.89 -33.46 13.78
CA GLY A 74 25.89 -34.21 12.52
C GLY A 74 25.02 -35.47 12.52
N ILE A 75 24.02 -35.55 13.40
CA ILE A 75 23.16 -36.72 13.59
C ILE A 75 21.95 -36.59 12.67
N VAL A 76 21.79 -37.55 11.74
CA VAL A 76 20.66 -37.59 10.81
C VAL A 76 19.84 -38.86 11.06
N PRO A 77 18.51 -38.76 11.18
CA PRO A 77 17.67 -39.96 11.30
C PRO A 77 17.74 -40.82 10.04
N GLU A 78 17.93 -42.13 10.19
CA GLU A 78 17.87 -43.10 9.08
C GLU A 78 16.45 -43.23 8.48
N SER A 79 15.43 -42.76 9.22
CA SER A 79 14.02 -42.80 8.82
C SER A 79 13.45 -41.38 8.56
N LYS A 80 12.11 -41.26 8.47
CA LYS A 80 11.43 -39.96 8.25
C LYS A 80 11.84 -38.92 9.29
N MET A 81 12.07 -37.66 8.86
CA MET A 81 12.44 -36.47 9.67
C MET A 81 11.32 -35.97 10.61
N THR A 82 10.81 -36.89 11.42
CA THR A 82 9.77 -36.72 12.44
C THR A 82 10.40 -36.53 13.81
N LYS A 83 9.65 -35.99 14.77
CA LYS A 83 10.13 -35.83 16.16
C LYS A 83 10.60 -37.18 16.76
N HIS A 84 9.88 -38.25 16.46
CA HIS A 84 10.26 -39.61 16.85
C HIS A 84 11.56 -40.05 16.18
N GLY A 85 11.71 -39.81 14.87
CA GLY A 85 12.93 -40.13 14.13
C GLY A 85 14.18 -39.47 14.72
N TYR A 86 14.10 -38.17 15.03
CA TYR A 86 15.20 -37.47 15.72
C TYR A 86 15.45 -38.00 17.14
N GLY A 87 14.40 -38.32 17.90
CA GLY A 87 14.54 -38.90 19.24
C GLY A 87 15.24 -40.26 19.24
N SER A 88 14.88 -41.13 18.29
CA SER A 88 15.53 -42.44 18.12
C SER A 88 16.98 -42.31 17.66
N ALA A 89 17.26 -41.42 16.70
CA ALA A 89 18.62 -41.20 16.19
C ALA A 89 19.58 -40.68 17.27
N LEU A 90 19.11 -39.73 18.10
CA LEU A 90 19.90 -39.22 19.23
C LEU A 90 20.19 -40.31 20.27
N LEU A 91 19.23 -41.18 20.56
CA LEU A 91 19.43 -42.29 21.50
C LEU A 91 20.40 -43.35 20.96
N GLU A 92 20.31 -43.66 19.67
CA GLU A 92 21.22 -44.63 19.05
C GLU A 92 22.65 -44.09 19.00
N TRP A 93 22.81 -42.79 18.69
CA TRP A 93 24.11 -42.14 18.75
C TRP A 93 24.71 -42.19 20.17
N VAL A 94 23.91 -41.94 21.20
CA VAL A 94 24.29 -42.01 22.64
C VAL A 94 24.58 -43.44 23.12
N ARG A 95 24.15 -44.49 22.40
CA ARG A 95 24.59 -45.86 22.71
C ARG A 95 26.01 -46.13 22.21
N GLN A 96 26.38 -45.45 21.13
CA GLN A 96 27.68 -45.61 20.48
C GLN A 96 28.72 -44.60 21.01
N HIS A 97 28.27 -43.49 21.60
CA HIS A 97 29.09 -42.38 22.11
C HIS A 97 28.57 -41.89 23.47
N SER A 98 29.39 -41.22 24.28
CA SER A 98 28.92 -40.67 25.56
C SER A 98 27.99 -39.47 25.32
N VAL A 99 27.01 -39.26 26.22
CA VAL A 99 26.21 -38.01 26.21
C VAL A 99 27.10 -36.79 26.41
N ASP A 100 28.20 -36.94 27.13
CA ASP A 100 29.12 -35.84 27.43
C ASP A 100 29.93 -35.40 26.20
N ASP A 101 29.91 -36.19 25.11
CA ASP A 101 30.53 -35.85 23.83
C ASP A 101 29.61 -34.98 22.95
N LEU A 102 28.35 -34.76 23.34
CA LEU A 102 27.42 -33.92 22.59
C LEU A 102 27.75 -32.44 22.78
N ARG A 103 27.92 -31.73 21.65
CA ARG A 103 27.91 -30.27 21.62
C ARG A 103 26.50 -29.76 21.89
N ILE A 104 26.36 -28.91 22.90
CA ILE A 104 25.07 -28.35 23.31
C ILE A 104 24.81 -27.08 22.50
N PRO A 105 23.62 -26.93 21.85
CA PRO A 105 23.22 -25.71 21.19
C PRO A 105 23.24 -24.50 22.13
N PRO A 106 23.74 -23.32 21.70
CA PRO A 106 23.67 -22.12 22.51
C PRO A 106 22.21 -21.72 22.77
N ILE A 107 21.94 -21.17 23.96
CA ILE A 107 20.61 -20.66 24.33
C ILE A 107 20.35 -19.37 23.53
N LEU A 108 19.11 -19.19 23.05
CA LEU A 108 18.75 -17.97 22.34
C LEU A 108 18.49 -16.84 23.34
N SER A 109 18.94 -15.63 23.01
CA SER A 109 18.82 -14.44 23.88
C SER A 109 17.38 -13.93 24.04
N LYS A 110 16.43 -14.39 23.22
CA LYS A 110 15.03 -13.99 23.23
C LYS A 110 14.13 -15.20 23.49
N ALA A 111 12.95 -14.95 24.06
CA ALA A 111 11.94 -15.99 24.22
C ALA A 111 11.45 -16.48 22.85
N THR A 112 11.46 -17.80 22.59
CA THR A 112 11.12 -18.36 21.27
C THR A 112 10.03 -19.44 21.33
N ASN A 113 9.22 -19.51 20.27
CA ASN A 113 8.28 -20.62 20.07
C ASN A 113 8.96 -21.88 19.53
N GLU A 114 10.04 -21.73 18.78
CA GLU A 114 10.78 -22.80 18.12
C GLU A 114 12.28 -22.59 18.33
N PHE A 115 12.92 -23.55 18.97
CA PHE A 115 14.36 -23.52 19.24
C PHE A 115 15.13 -24.05 18.02
N HIS A 116 16.21 -23.39 17.61
CA HIS A 116 17.07 -23.78 16.48
C HIS A 116 18.52 -23.34 16.70
N LEU A 117 19.43 -23.80 15.85
CA LEU A 117 20.81 -23.31 15.83
C LEU A 117 20.89 -21.95 15.15
N THR A 118 21.69 -21.06 15.72
CA THR A 118 22.06 -19.78 15.11
C THR A 118 23.14 -19.98 14.06
N ASP A 119 22.78 -19.89 12.78
CA ASP A 119 23.76 -20.02 11.68
C ASP A 119 24.54 -18.71 11.43
N ASN A 120 24.04 -17.56 11.89
CA ASN A 120 24.69 -16.25 11.73
C ASN A 120 24.33 -15.26 12.86
N GLN A 121 25.12 -14.18 13.02
CA GLN A 121 24.93 -13.08 13.99
C GLN A 121 23.60 -12.30 13.84
N TYR A 122 22.81 -12.62 12.82
CA TYR A 122 21.51 -12.03 12.52
C TYR A 122 20.40 -13.07 12.41
N ASP A 123 20.53 -14.24 13.04
CA ASP A 123 19.47 -15.27 12.94
C ASP A 123 18.13 -14.76 13.49
N ILE A 124 17.22 -14.38 12.57
CA ILE A 124 15.89 -13.82 12.83
C ILE A 124 14.92 -15.01 12.88
N SER A 125 14.92 -15.73 14.01
CA SER A 125 14.17 -16.98 14.24
C SER A 125 12.78 -17.01 13.58
N LYS A 126 12.73 -17.63 12.38
CA LYS A 126 11.60 -17.92 11.48
C LYS A 126 10.23 -17.32 11.86
N PHE A 127 10.12 -16.03 11.58
CA PHE A 127 8.94 -15.31 11.07
C PHE A 127 7.77 -15.02 12.04
N GLN A 128 8.05 -14.19 13.05
CA GLN A 128 7.09 -13.19 13.58
C GLN A 128 7.83 -11.87 13.76
N ILE A 129 8.25 -11.27 12.64
CA ILE A 129 9.11 -10.07 12.65
C ILE A 129 8.36 -8.86 13.21
N LEU A 130 7.09 -8.74 12.84
CA LEU A 130 6.22 -7.74 13.43
C LEU A 130 5.75 -8.25 14.80
N THR A 131 6.26 -7.64 15.87
CA THR A 131 5.81 -7.89 17.23
C THR A 131 4.33 -7.55 17.38
N ALA A 132 3.68 -8.09 18.42
CA ALA A 132 2.28 -7.78 18.70
C ALA A 132 2.04 -6.27 18.87
N ASP A 133 3.01 -5.56 19.46
CA ASP A 133 2.96 -4.11 19.68
C ASP A 133 3.05 -3.35 18.35
N VAL A 134 3.94 -3.77 17.44
CA VAL A 134 4.04 -3.16 16.10
C VAL A 134 2.77 -3.40 15.29
N ILE A 135 2.16 -4.59 15.39
CA ILE A 135 0.87 -4.87 14.74
C ILE A 135 -0.25 -4.02 15.36
N ALA A 136 -0.26 -3.82 16.67
CA ALA A 136 -1.25 -2.97 17.34
C ALA A 136 -1.11 -1.50 16.90
N MET A 137 0.12 -0.98 16.83
CA MET A 137 0.42 0.34 16.29
C MET A 137 -0.05 0.45 14.83
N LEU A 138 0.28 -0.52 13.98
CA LEU A 138 -0.16 -0.53 12.57
C LEU A 138 -1.69 -0.49 12.44
N ARG A 139 -2.43 -1.24 13.26
CA ARG A 139 -3.90 -1.22 13.27
C ARG A 139 -4.45 0.14 13.71
N SER A 140 -3.85 0.74 14.74
CA SER A 140 -4.21 2.08 15.19
C SER A 140 -3.97 3.12 14.09
N ASP A 141 -2.79 3.07 13.46
CA ASP A 141 -2.41 3.96 12.38
C ASP A 141 -3.33 3.80 11.15
N ILE A 142 -3.72 2.57 10.80
CA ILE A 142 -4.70 2.31 9.71
C ILE A 142 -6.03 3.03 9.97
N LEU A 143 -6.51 3.01 11.21
CA LEU A 143 -7.77 3.66 11.61
C LEU A 143 -7.65 5.18 11.62
N ALA A 144 -6.51 5.71 12.06
CA ALA A 144 -6.23 7.14 12.16
C ALA A 144 -5.80 7.78 10.84
N THR A 145 -5.33 7.00 9.86
CA THR A 145 -4.92 7.52 8.54
C THR A 145 -6.12 7.91 7.70
N PHE A 146 -6.14 9.16 7.22
CA PHE A 146 -7.08 9.62 6.20
C PHE A 146 -6.63 9.16 4.82
N LEU A 147 -7.48 8.37 4.16
CA LEU A 147 -7.30 7.89 2.80
C LEU A 147 -8.41 8.43 1.91
N PRO A 148 -8.10 8.97 0.71
CA PRO A 148 -9.10 9.39 -0.25
C PRO A 148 -10.07 8.27 -0.64
N SER A 149 -11.28 8.63 -1.04
CA SER A 149 -12.38 7.69 -1.34
C SER A 149 -12.08 6.69 -2.46
N TRP A 150 -11.11 6.98 -3.32
CA TRP A 150 -10.68 6.12 -4.43
C TRP A 150 -9.58 5.12 -4.02
N ILE A 151 -9.01 5.24 -2.82
CA ILE A 151 -8.11 4.25 -2.24
C ILE A 151 -8.94 3.25 -1.45
N GLU A 152 -8.79 1.97 -1.79
CA GLU A 152 -9.36 0.87 -1.03
C GLU A 152 -8.72 0.83 0.36
N ARG A 153 -9.53 1.03 1.40
CA ARG A 153 -9.08 1.04 2.79
C ARG A 153 -8.76 -0.39 3.22
N PRO A 154 -7.60 -0.62 3.85
CA PRO A 154 -7.29 -1.94 4.36
C PRO A 154 -8.09 -2.24 5.63
N PRO A 155 -8.22 -3.52 6.00
CA PRO A 155 -8.98 -3.90 7.18
C PRO A 155 -8.37 -3.38 8.47
N ALA A 156 -9.22 -2.79 9.33
CA ALA A 156 -8.82 -2.29 10.64
C ALA A 156 -8.20 -3.39 11.53
N ASN A 157 -8.63 -4.64 11.36
CA ASN A 157 -8.12 -5.80 12.07
C ASN A 157 -7.00 -6.53 11.30
N PHE A 158 -6.20 -5.81 10.50
CA PHE A 158 -5.09 -6.38 9.72
C PHE A 158 -4.21 -7.34 10.54
N GLY A 159 -3.83 -8.49 9.98
CA GLY A 159 -3.12 -9.54 10.72
C GLY A 159 -3.99 -10.40 11.65
N SER A 160 -5.31 -10.16 11.70
CA SER A 160 -6.24 -11.05 12.40
C SER A 160 -6.71 -12.19 11.47
N PRO A 161 -6.79 -13.43 11.97
CA PRO A 161 -7.43 -14.54 11.26
C PRO A 161 -8.92 -14.33 10.96
N SER A 162 -9.60 -13.34 11.55
CA SER A 162 -11.06 -13.16 11.43
C SER A 162 -11.52 -12.45 10.15
N HIS A 163 -10.65 -11.72 9.44
CA HIS A 163 -11.07 -10.89 8.29
C HIS A 163 -11.22 -11.66 6.95
N GLY A 164 -10.68 -12.87 6.85
CA GLY A 164 -10.62 -13.60 5.58
C GLY A 164 -9.50 -13.11 4.65
N LYS A 165 -9.62 -13.44 3.37
CA LYS A 165 -8.58 -13.19 2.36
C LYS A 165 -8.54 -11.73 1.93
N LEU A 166 -7.36 -11.10 2.02
CA LEU A 166 -7.13 -9.76 1.48
C LEU A 166 -7.06 -9.77 -0.06
N LYS A 167 -7.69 -8.76 -0.67
CA LYS A 167 -7.61 -8.51 -2.12
C LYS A 167 -6.26 -7.89 -2.49
N ALA A 168 -5.91 -7.92 -3.78
CA ALA A 168 -4.68 -7.33 -4.29
C ALA A 168 -4.56 -5.82 -3.95
N ASP A 169 -5.65 -5.07 -4.06
CA ASP A 169 -5.67 -3.65 -3.69
C ASP A 169 -5.53 -3.41 -2.17
N HIS A 170 -6.00 -4.33 -1.32
CA HIS A 170 -5.74 -4.26 0.12
C HIS A 170 -4.25 -4.42 0.40
N TRP A 171 -3.60 -5.41 -0.21
CA TRP A 171 -2.15 -5.61 -0.07
C TRP A 171 -1.36 -4.39 -0.55
N ARG A 172 -1.75 -3.81 -1.69
CA ARG A 172 -1.16 -2.56 -2.18
C ARG A 172 -1.26 -1.47 -1.11
N THR A 173 -2.47 -1.14 -0.65
CA THR A 173 -2.64 -0.04 0.32
C THR A 173 -1.95 -0.31 1.66
N VAL A 174 -2.02 -1.54 2.18
CA VAL A 174 -1.33 -1.87 3.44
C VAL A 174 0.16 -1.68 3.30
N CYS A 175 0.79 -2.32 2.31
CA CYS A 175 2.25 -2.31 2.22
C CYS A 175 2.78 -0.96 1.76
N THR A 176 2.15 -0.36 0.74
CA THR A 176 2.63 0.90 0.15
C THR A 176 2.05 2.13 0.82
N VAL A 177 1.26 2.06 1.89
CA VAL A 177 0.81 3.25 2.64
C VAL A 177 0.91 3.01 4.12
N SER A 178 0.10 2.11 4.68
CA SER A 178 0.00 1.95 6.13
C SER A 178 1.31 1.48 6.77
N MET A 179 1.94 0.44 6.21
CA MET A 179 3.20 -0.08 6.71
C MET A 179 4.35 0.90 6.49
N VAL A 180 4.37 1.66 5.40
CA VAL A 180 5.36 2.74 5.23
C VAL A 180 5.23 3.78 6.33
N ILE A 181 4.01 4.25 6.60
CA ILE A 181 3.76 5.25 7.65
C ILE A 181 4.22 4.72 9.01
N THR A 182 3.80 3.50 9.39
CA THR A 182 4.11 2.93 10.70
C THR A 182 5.57 2.49 10.84
N LEU A 183 6.10 1.68 9.91
CA LEU A 183 7.41 1.02 10.08
C LEU A 183 8.56 1.99 9.91
N VAL A 184 8.48 2.96 8.99
CA VAL A 184 9.52 4.00 8.88
C VAL A 184 9.60 4.79 10.18
N ARG A 185 8.44 5.14 10.76
CA ARG A 185 8.39 5.85 12.04
C ARG A 185 8.96 5.03 13.19
N VAL A 186 8.64 3.74 13.30
CA VAL A 186 9.04 2.90 14.43
C VAL A 186 10.48 2.42 14.32
N TRP A 187 10.93 2.04 13.12
CA TRP A 187 12.24 1.43 12.89
C TRP A 187 13.33 2.41 12.43
N SER A 188 13.01 3.71 12.34
CA SER A 188 14.02 4.77 12.15
C SER A 188 14.32 5.56 13.42
N LEU A 189 13.74 5.19 14.56
CA LEU A 189 14.03 5.84 15.84
C LEU A 189 15.48 5.59 16.29
N SER A 190 15.97 6.44 17.18
CA SER A 190 17.27 6.31 17.83
C SER A 190 17.41 4.96 18.55
N THR A 191 16.30 4.46 19.09
CA THR A 191 16.19 3.18 19.83
C THR A 191 16.08 1.95 18.94
N ALA A 192 15.88 2.11 17.62
CA ALA A 192 15.71 0.99 16.70
C ALA A 192 17.03 0.22 16.50
N THR A 193 16.96 -1.10 16.58
CA THR A 193 18.12 -1.99 16.43
C THR A 193 18.65 -2.00 14.99
N THR A 194 19.92 -2.37 14.82
CA THR A 194 20.52 -2.56 13.49
C THR A 194 19.74 -3.58 12.64
N GLY A 195 19.17 -4.61 13.27
CA GLY A 195 18.34 -5.59 12.59
C GLY A 195 17.05 -4.99 12.04
N GLU A 196 16.32 -4.22 12.85
CA GLU A 196 15.08 -3.53 12.41
C GLU A 196 15.33 -2.54 11.28
N ARG A 197 16.46 -1.83 11.30
CA ARG A 197 16.85 -0.92 10.22
C ARG A 197 17.08 -1.68 8.90
N LYS A 198 17.77 -2.83 8.95
CA LYS A 198 17.98 -3.68 7.76
C LYS A 198 16.66 -4.27 7.24
N LEU A 199 15.77 -4.69 8.14
CA LEU A 199 14.44 -5.19 7.80
C LEU A 199 13.60 -4.10 7.12
N LEU A 200 13.65 -2.87 7.65
CA LEU A 200 13.01 -1.71 7.05
C LEU A 200 13.57 -1.45 5.65
N GLU A 201 14.89 -1.37 5.51
CA GLU A 201 15.55 -1.10 4.23
C GLU A 201 15.14 -2.13 3.16
N ASN A 202 15.20 -3.43 3.48
CA ASN A 202 14.74 -4.50 2.59
C ASN A 202 13.28 -4.28 2.15
N PHE A 203 12.39 -3.98 3.09
CA PHE A 203 10.98 -3.73 2.78
C PHE A 203 10.78 -2.46 1.94
N ILE A 204 11.53 -1.39 2.20
CA ILE A 204 11.45 -0.15 1.42
C ILE A 204 11.91 -0.38 -0.02
N HIS A 205 12.95 -1.18 -0.27
CA HIS A 205 13.34 -1.57 -1.63
C HIS A 205 12.16 -2.22 -2.37
N LEU A 206 11.47 -3.18 -1.73
CA LEU A 206 10.28 -3.80 -2.30
C LEU A 206 9.16 -2.78 -2.57
N VAL A 207 8.84 -1.93 -1.59
CA VAL A 207 7.76 -0.94 -1.73
C VAL A 207 8.08 0.06 -2.85
N VAL A 208 9.30 0.56 -2.94
CA VAL A 208 9.74 1.50 -3.97
C VAL A 208 9.64 0.85 -5.35
N ALA A 209 10.15 -0.37 -5.51
CA ALA A 209 10.06 -1.08 -6.78
C ALA A 209 8.58 -1.26 -7.20
N VAL A 210 7.74 -1.75 -6.28
CA VAL A 210 6.31 -1.93 -6.56
C VAL A 210 5.61 -0.60 -6.86
N ASP A 211 5.93 0.49 -6.18
CA ASP A 211 5.38 1.81 -6.50
C ASP A 211 5.77 2.27 -7.91
N LEU A 212 7.07 2.22 -8.24
CA LEU A 212 7.59 2.66 -9.54
C LEU A 212 6.98 1.88 -10.70
N ALA A 213 6.89 0.55 -10.60
CA ALA A 213 6.33 -0.29 -11.66
C ALA A 213 4.82 -0.06 -11.89
N THR A 214 4.10 0.46 -10.90
CA THR A 214 2.62 0.48 -10.92
C THR A 214 2.01 1.87 -11.15
N ARG A 215 2.88 2.86 -11.40
CA ARG A 215 2.53 4.19 -11.90
C ARG A 215 1.88 4.12 -13.29
N ARG A 216 1.20 5.20 -13.65
CA ARG A 216 0.42 5.38 -14.89
C ARG A 216 1.29 5.86 -16.06
N SER A 217 2.53 6.24 -15.80
CA SER A 217 3.53 6.63 -16.79
C SER A 217 4.81 5.81 -16.56
N MET A 218 5.57 5.60 -17.62
CA MET A 218 6.82 4.84 -17.59
C MET A 218 7.83 5.53 -18.48
N ASP A 219 9.07 5.56 -18.01
CA ASP A 219 10.25 6.06 -18.72
C ASP A 219 11.45 5.18 -18.37
N ALA A 220 12.55 5.36 -19.10
CA ALA A 220 13.72 4.50 -18.97
C ALA A 220 14.37 4.59 -17.58
N GLU A 221 14.38 5.78 -16.97
CA GLU A 221 14.93 5.98 -15.64
C GLU A 221 14.11 5.26 -14.57
N ARG A 222 12.77 5.38 -14.61
CA ARG A 222 11.87 4.67 -13.71
C ARG A 222 12.00 3.16 -13.84
N ALA A 223 12.15 2.64 -15.06
CA ALA A 223 12.37 1.22 -15.29
C ALA A 223 13.71 0.75 -14.69
N ARG A 224 14.78 1.54 -14.81
CA ARG A 224 16.09 1.26 -14.18
C ARG A 224 16.03 1.29 -12.66
N LEU A 225 15.37 2.30 -12.08
CA LEU A 225 15.18 2.40 -10.63
C LEU A 225 14.36 1.21 -10.10
N PHE A 226 13.31 0.81 -10.82
CA PHE A 226 12.57 -0.41 -10.50
C PHE A 226 13.49 -1.63 -10.44
N ASP A 227 14.30 -1.83 -11.49
CA ASP A 227 15.20 -2.99 -11.60
C ASP A 227 16.22 -3.03 -10.45
N HIS A 228 16.86 -1.88 -10.18
CA HIS A 228 17.78 -1.72 -9.07
C HIS A 228 17.14 -2.07 -7.73
N HIS A 229 16.00 -1.45 -7.39
CA HIS A 229 15.35 -1.69 -6.11
C HIS A 229 14.81 -3.11 -5.97
N MET A 230 14.33 -3.73 -7.06
CA MET A 230 13.88 -5.11 -7.03
C MET A 230 15.06 -6.07 -6.80
N LEU A 231 16.20 -5.83 -7.44
CA LEU A 231 17.41 -6.63 -7.24
C LEU A 231 17.96 -6.50 -5.83
N GLU A 232 18.07 -5.28 -5.29
CA GLU A 232 18.53 -5.03 -3.92
C GLU A 232 17.59 -5.63 -2.88
N TYR A 233 16.26 -5.58 -3.11
CA TYR A 233 15.29 -6.30 -2.30
C TYR A 233 15.60 -7.81 -2.27
N LEU A 234 15.81 -8.46 -3.42
CA LEU A 234 16.03 -9.91 -3.46
C LEU A 234 17.40 -10.32 -2.90
N ARG A 235 18.44 -9.51 -3.10
CA ARG A 235 19.78 -9.73 -2.51
C ARG A 235 19.70 -9.70 -0.98
N THR A 236 19.21 -8.60 -0.43
CA THR A 236 19.09 -8.42 1.03
C THR A 236 18.07 -9.38 1.63
N LEU A 237 17.04 -9.81 0.88
CA LEU A 237 16.12 -10.86 1.32
C LEU A 237 16.84 -12.18 1.55
N ARG A 238 17.76 -12.57 0.66
CA ARG A 238 18.58 -13.78 0.84
C ARG A 238 19.59 -13.61 1.96
N GLU A 239 20.23 -12.45 2.08
CA GLU A 239 21.21 -12.20 3.15
C GLU A 239 20.58 -12.21 4.54
N LEU A 240 19.38 -11.65 4.70
CA LEU A 240 18.73 -11.52 6.00
C LEU A 240 17.98 -12.79 6.44
N PHE A 241 17.49 -13.57 5.49
CA PHE A 241 16.57 -14.68 5.78
C PHE A 241 16.99 -16.03 5.21
N ASP A 242 18.04 -16.08 4.39
CA ASP A 242 18.36 -17.22 3.53
C ASP A 242 17.12 -17.72 2.76
N HIS A 243 16.32 -16.78 2.27
CA HIS A 243 15.00 -17.09 1.73
C HIS A 243 15.06 -17.70 0.33
N ASP A 244 14.39 -18.83 0.15
CA ASP A 244 14.23 -19.48 -1.15
C ASP A 244 13.42 -18.60 -2.12
N LEU A 245 14.06 -18.18 -3.22
CA LEU A 245 13.40 -17.36 -4.22
C LEU A 245 12.31 -18.15 -4.94
N VAL A 246 11.10 -17.60 -4.96
CA VAL A 246 9.94 -18.20 -5.65
C VAL A 246 9.82 -17.67 -7.09
N PRO A 247 9.06 -18.34 -7.98
CA PRO A 247 8.92 -17.91 -9.37
C PRO A 247 8.52 -16.44 -9.56
N ASN A 248 7.69 -15.90 -8.65
CA ASN A 248 7.29 -14.49 -8.70
C ASN A 248 8.48 -13.52 -8.58
N HIS A 249 9.44 -13.83 -7.72
CA HIS A 249 10.68 -13.06 -7.57
C HIS A 249 11.48 -13.07 -8.89
N HIS A 250 11.60 -14.23 -9.52
CA HIS A 250 12.28 -14.36 -10.82
C HIS A 250 11.56 -13.56 -11.91
N LEU A 251 10.23 -13.65 -11.98
CA LEU A 251 9.43 -12.89 -12.95
C LEU A 251 9.55 -11.37 -12.75
N SER A 252 9.70 -10.91 -11.50
CA SER A 252 9.91 -9.49 -11.20
C SER A 252 11.24 -8.95 -11.73
N LEU A 253 12.29 -9.77 -11.82
CA LEU A 253 13.57 -9.38 -12.44
C LEU A 253 13.47 -9.18 -13.96
N HIS A 254 12.53 -9.83 -14.63
CA HIS A 254 12.29 -9.61 -16.07
C HIS A 254 11.35 -8.44 -16.34
N LEU A 255 10.70 -7.90 -15.32
CA LEU A 255 9.66 -6.88 -15.51
C LEU A 255 10.23 -5.58 -16.08
N ALA A 256 11.48 -5.22 -15.79
CA ALA A 256 12.12 -4.02 -16.33
C ALA A 256 12.12 -4.00 -17.88
N SER A 257 12.45 -5.13 -18.52
CA SER A 257 12.40 -5.27 -19.98
C SER A 257 10.98 -5.07 -20.52
N CYS A 258 9.97 -5.61 -19.83
CA CYS A 258 8.57 -5.41 -20.19
C CYS A 258 8.14 -3.94 -20.02
N LEU A 259 8.61 -3.25 -18.97
CA LEU A 259 8.31 -1.83 -18.74
C LEU A 259 8.88 -0.95 -19.85
N LEU A 260 10.07 -1.27 -20.36
CA LEU A 260 10.70 -0.55 -21.47
C LEU A 260 10.00 -0.81 -22.81
N LEU A 261 9.52 -2.02 -23.05
CA LEU A 261 8.88 -2.42 -24.31
C LEU A 261 7.40 -2.00 -24.40
N PHE A 262 6.63 -2.24 -23.33
CA PHE A 262 5.17 -2.09 -23.33
C PHE A 262 4.69 -0.87 -22.52
N GLY A 263 5.60 -0.19 -21.82
CA GLY A 263 5.27 0.94 -20.97
C GLY A 263 4.65 0.54 -19.63
N PRO A 264 3.75 1.36 -19.05
CA PRO A 264 3.19 1.14 -17.73
C PRO A 264 2.41 -0.17 -17.60
N VAL A 265 2.56 -0.90 -16.49
CA VAL A 265 1.91 -2.21 -16.27
C VAL A 265 0.39 -2.17 -16.40
N ARG A 266 -0.25 -1.01 -16.14
CA ARG A 266 -1.70 -0.82 -16.33
C ARG A 266 -2.17 -1.00 -17.78
N GLY A 267 -1.28 -0.84 -18.76
CA GLY A 267 -1.60 -1.08 -20.17
C GLY A 267 -1.64 -2.57 -20.53
N MET A 268 -1.01 -3.43 -19.71
CA MET A 268 -0.76 -4.84 -20.02
C MET A 268 -1.22 -5.81 -18.91
N TRP A 269 -1.99 -5.34 -17.92
CA TRP A 269 -2.45 -6.16 -16.80
C TRP A 269 -3.77 -6.92 -17.06
N GLY A 270 -3.99 -8.00 -16.31
CA GLY A 270 -5.14 -8.88 -16.45
C GLY A 270 -6.46 -8.41 -15.83
N PHE A 271 -6.44 -7.43 -14.91
CA PHE A 271 -7.64 -7.05 -14.14
C PHE A 271 -8.86 -6.62 -14.98
N PRO A 272 -8.70 -5.88 -16.10
CA PRO A 272 -9.84 -5.58 -16.97
C PRO A 272 -10.53 -6.85 -17.48
N PHE A 273 -9.76 -7.88 -17.84
CA PHE A 273 -10.28 -9.16 -18.30
C PHE A 273 -10.96 -9.94 -17.19
N GLU A 274 -10.41 -9.93 -15.97
CA GLU A 274 -11.05 -10.56 -14.81
C GLU A 274 -12.39 -9.91 -14.46
N ARG A 275 -12.51 -8.59 -14.64
CA ARG A 275 -13.78 -7.88 -14.50
C ARG A 275 -14.78 -8.33 -15.56
N TYR A 276 -14.34 -8.45 -16.81
CA TYR A 276 -15.21 -8.99 -17.86
C TYR A 276 -15.65 -10.42 -17.57
N ASN A 277 -14.78 -11.27 -17.02
CA ASN A 277 -15.17 -12.61 -16.57
C ASN A 277 -16.28 -12.56 -15.52
N GLY A 278 -16.18 -11.65 -14.54
CA GLY A 278 -17.24 -11.43 -13.55
C GLY A 278 -18.56 -10.98 -14.18
N ILE A 279 -18.52 -10.00 -15.09
CA ILE A 279 -19.72 -9.53 -15.82
C ILE A 279 -20.35 -10.71 -16.58
N ILE A 280 -19.54 -11.47 -17.33
CA ILE A 280 -20.00 -12.63 -18.10
C ILE A 280 -20.62 -13.70 -17.20
N GLN A 281 -20.05 -13.95 -16.01
CA GLN A 281 -20.61 -14.89 -15.03
C GLN A 281 -21.98 -14.46 -14.48
N HIS A 282 -22.25 -13.15 -14.43
CA HIS A 282 -23.53 -12.61 -13.96
C HIS A 282 -24.58 -12.44 -15.07
N LEU A 283 -24.19 -12.58 -16.34
CA LEU A 283 -25.15 -12.56 -17.45
C LEU A 283 -26.06 -13.78 -17.37
N LYS A 284 -27.37 -13.52 -17.31
CA LYS A 284 -28.39 -14.57 -17.44
C LYS A 284 -28.36 -15.12 -18.85
N THR A 285 -27.73 -16.28 -18.99
CA THR A 285 -27.58 -16.97 -20.28
C THR A 285 -28.53 -18.17 -20.37
N ASN A 286 -29.35 -18.41 -19.33
CA ASN A 286 -30.24 -19.57 -19.21
C ASN A 286 -29.51 -20.90 -19.55
N ASN A 287 -28.24 -21.00 -19.16
CA ASN A 287 -27.33 -22.12 -19.45
C ASN A 287 -27.02 -22.37 -20.95
N HIS A 288 -27.39 -21.45 -21.86
CA HIS A 288 -27.03 -21.53 -23.28
C HIS A 288 -25.64 -20.93 -23.52
N ILE A 289 -24.60 -21.76 -23.35
CA ILE A 289 -23.19 -21.35 -23.51
C ILE A 289 -22.92 -20.71 -24.89
N SER A 290 -23.53 -21.23 -25.95
CA SER A 290 -23.37 -20.71 -27.32
C SER A 290 -23.89 -19.28 -27.51
N GLN A 291 -24.79 -18.81 -26.63
CA GLN A 291 -25.36 -17.46 -26.71
C GLN A 291 -24.57 -16.43 -25.90
N ILE A 292 -23.63 -16.86 -25.05
CA ILE A 292 -22.83 -15.97 -24.19
C ILE A 292 -22.19 -14.81 -24.98
N PRO A 293 -21.48 -15.04 -26.10
CA PRO A 293 -20.80 -13.96 -26.82
C PRO A 293 -21.78 -12.92 -27.36
N LEU A 294 -22.88 -13.38 -27.99
CA LEU A 294 -23.88 -12.49 -28.57
C LEU A 294 -24.63 -11.69 -27.50
N THR A 295 -25.01 -12.34 -26.41
CA THR A 295 -25.68 -11.71 -25.27
C THR A 295 -24.78 -10.66 -24.62
N PHE A 296 -23.51 -11.00 -24.36
CA PHE A 296 -22.53 -10.05 -23.84
C PHE A 296 -22.38 -8.84 -24.75
N MET A 297 -22.18 -9.04 -26.06
CA MET A 297 -22.02 -7.94 -27.00
C MET A 297 -23.25 -7.04 -27.05
N ARG A 298 -24.47 -7.61 -27.07
CA ARG A 298 -25.72 -6.83 -27.04
C ARG A 298 -25.83 -5.96 -25.79
N PHE A 299 -25.61 -6.52 -24.60
CA PHE A 299 -25.68 -5.74 -23.35
C PHE A 299 -24.55 -4.72 -23.26
N PHE A 300 -23.36 -5.04 -23.76
CA PHE A 300 -22.24 -4.11 -23.80
C PHE A 300 -22.57 -2.89 -24.67
N TYR A 301 -23.08 -3.08 -25.89
CA TYR A 301 -23.49 -2.00 -26.78
C TYR A 301 -24.66 -1.20 -26.19
N ALA A 302 -25.71 -1.86 -25.71
CA ALA A 302 -26.85 -1.17 -25.08
C ALA A 302 -26.41 -0.31 -23.90
N GLY A 303 -25.52 -0.82 -23.03
CA GLY A 303 -24.96 -0.05 -21.93
C GLY A 303 -24.08 1.12 -22.39
N ALA A 304 -23.31 0.96 -23.47
CA ALA A 304 -22.51 2.03 -24.05
C ALA A 304 -23.38 3.14 -24.65
N GLU A 305 -24.40 2.79 -25.41
CA GLU A 305 -25.36 3.73 -26.00
C GLU A 305 -26.16 4.47 -24.94
N LEU A 306 -26.65 3.78 -23.90
CA LEU A 306 -27.36 4.43 -22.79
C LEU A 306 -26.48 5.43 -22.05
N ARG A 307 -25.20 5.11 -21.82
CA ARG A 307 -24.24 6.05 -21.23
C ARG A 307 -23.98 7.24 -22.14
N TRP A 308 -23.84 7.00 -23.45
CA TRP A 308 -23.67 8.07 -24.42
C TRP A 308 -24.89 8.99 -24.43
N LEU A 309 -26.09 8.45 -24.59
CA LEU A 309 -27.36 9.18 -24.56
C LEU A 309 -27.50 10.00 -23.28
N LYS A 310 -27.22 9.39 -22.12
CA LYS A 310 -27.21 10.10 -20.83
C LYS A 310 -26.27 11.30 -20.83
N SER A 311 -25.09 11.18 -21.43
CA SER A 311 -24.08 12.25 -21.47
C SER A 311 -24.31 13.32 -22.53
N SER A 312 -24.96 12.99 -23.64
CA SER A 312 -25.11 13.86 -24.81
C SER A 312 -26.48 14.53 -24.92
N THR A 313 -27.44 14.12 -24.10
CA THR A 313 -28.82 14.63 -24.15
C THR A 313 -29.05 15.60 -23.00
N GLU A 314 -29.70 16.72 -23.29
CA GLU A 314 -30.24 17.61 -22.26
C GLU A 314 -31.54 16.98 -21.73
N TRP A 315 -31.51 16.57 -20.46
CA TRP A 315 -32.66 15.94 -19.83
C TRP A 315 -33.53 17.01 -19.15
N PRO A 316 -34.88 16.93 -19.26
CA PRO A 316 -35.76 17.85 -18.55
C PRO A 316 -35.58 17.72 -17.03
N ASP A 317 -35.21 18.81 -16.35
CA ASP A 317 -35.02 18.84 -14.89
C ASP A 317 -36.35 18.80 -14.11
N GLU A 318 -37.49 18.97 -14.79
CA GLU A 318 -38.81 19.17 -14.18
C GLU A 318 -39.58 17.88 -13.85
N SER A 319 -39.13 16.71 -14.35
CA SER A 319 -39.77 15.43 -14.02
C SER A 319 -38.95 14.64 -13.00
N ASP A 320 -39.52 14.44 -11.82
CA ASP A 320 -38.93 13.64 -10.74
C ASP A 320 -38.65 12.20 -11.20
N GLU A 321 -39.47 11.66 -12.11
CA GLU A 321 -39.35 10.29 -12.62
C GLU A 321 -38.10 10.08 -13.49
N LEU A 322 -37.76 11.02 -14.37
CA LEU A 322 -36.53 10.90 -15.19
C LEU A 322 -35.29 11.05 -14.31
N ARG A 323 -35.35 11.92 -13.31
CA ARG A 323 -34.26 12.12 -12.35
C ARG A 323 -34.00 10.84 -11.54
N ASP A 324 -35.05 10.18 -11.05
CA ASP A 324 -34.96 8.91 -10.35
C ASP A 324 -34.37 7.80 -11.24
N VAL A 325 -34.78 7.73 -12.51
CA VAL A 325 -34.23 6.75 -13.47
C VAL A 325 -32.74 7.00 -13.74
N LEU A 326 -32.34 8.25 -13.95
CA LEU A 326 -30.94 8.62 -14.19
C LEU A 326 -30.07 8.39 -12.94
N GLU A 327 -30.61 8.61 -11.74
CA GLU A 327 -29.95 8.33 -10.47
C GLU A 327 -29.79 6.82 -10.26
N ALA A 328 -30.86 6.04 -10.45
CA ALA A 328 -30.82 4.59 -10.35
C ALA A 328 -29.84 3.97 -11.37
N PHE A 329 -29.82 4.48 -12.60
CA PHE A 329 -28.83 4.08 -13.61
C PHE A 329 -27.41 4.42 -13.15
N THR A 330 -27.19 5.63 -12.64
CA THR A 330 -25.88 6.06 -12.15
C THR A 330 -25.42 5.18 -10.99
N GLN A 331 -26.31 4.83 -10.07
CA GLN A 331 -26.04 3.96 -8.92
C GLN A 331 -25.75 2.52 -9.36
N ALA A 332 -26.52 1.97 -10.29
CA ALA A 332 -26.35 0.61 -10.79
C ALA A 332 -25.02 0.39 -11.52
N TYR A 333 -24.52 1.40 -12.24
CA TYR A 333 -23.32 1.30 -13.07
C TYR A 333 -22.10 2.05 -12.51
N GLN A 334 -22.18 2.62 -11.30
CA GLN A 334 -21.12 3.43 -10.69
C GLN A 334 -19.80 2.65 -10.51
N ASP A 335 -19.89 1.36 -10.22
CA ASP A 335 -18.74 0.50 -9.91
C ASP A 335 -18.06 -0.07 -11.16
N GLU A 336 -18.80 -0.30 -12.25
CA GLU A 336 -18.25 -0.85 -13.50
C GLU A 336 -17.35 0.17 -14.24
N ALA A 337 -17.64 1.46 -14.08
CA ALA A 337 -16.89 2.57 -14.71
C ALA A 337 -15.49 2.80 -14.12
N ARG A 338 -15.22 2.34 -12.89
CA ARG A 338 -13.92 2.56 -12.22
C ARG A 338 -12.84 1.64 -12.80
N GLY A 339 -12.12 2.09 -13.82
CA GLY A 339 -10.83 1.49 -14.22
C GLY A 339 -10.68 0.99 -15.67
N SER A 340 -11.67 1.18 -16.55
CA SER A 340 -11.50 0.95 -17.99
C SER A 340 -11.16 2.27 -18.70
N ARG A 341 -10.06 2.34 -19.46
CA ARG A 341 -9.69 3.51 -20.28
C ARG A 341 -10.73 3.82 -21.38
N VAL A 342 -11.52 2.83 -21.80
CA VAL A 342 -12.50 2.99 -22.89
C VAL A 342 -13.69 3.88 -22.48
N LEU A 343 -13.99 3.97 -21.18
CA LEU A 343 -15.06 4.81 -20.66
C LEU A 343 -14.61 6.27 -20.37
N ASP A 344 -13.34 6.62 -20.60
CA ASP A 344 -12.80 7.97 -20.34
C ASP A 344 -13.24 9.03 -21.33
N VAL A 345 -13.59 8.65 -22.56
CA VAL A 345 -13.98 9.62 -23.60
C VAL A 345 -15.28 10.35 -23.22
N PHE A 346 -16.15 9.71 -22.41
CA PHE A 346 -17.48 10.23 -22.09
C PHE A 346 -17.57 10.97 -20.76
N GLY A 347 -16.55 10.90 -19.89
CA GLY A 347 -16.56 11.55 -18.57
C GLY A 347 -16.07 13.00 -18.55
N ALA A 348 -15.61 13.52 -19.70
CA ALA A 348 -15.01 14.85 -19.80
C ALA A 348 -16.02 15.99 -20.00
N VAL A 349 -17.32 15.72 -20.11
CA VAL A 349 -18.34 16.70 -20.53
C VAL A 349 -19.54 16.75 -19.57
N SER A 350 -19.29 16.87 -18.27
CA SER A 350 -20.37 17.23 -17.33
C SER A 350 -19.92 18.34 -16.40
N THR A 351 -19.69 19.51 -16.97
CA THR A 351 -19.90 20.77 -16.25
C THR A 351 -21.37 21.11 -16.42
N ASP A 352 -22.17 20.79 -15.43
CA ASP A 352 -23.58 21.20 -15.36
C ASP A 352 -23.64 22.73 -15.41
N PRO A 353 -24.13 23.35 -16.50
CA PRO A 353 -24.08 24.79 -16.67
C PRO A 353 -25.32 25.42 -16.05
N SER A 354 -25.69 25.10 -14.79
CA SER A 354 -26.76 25.87 -14.15
C SER A 354 -26.27 27.31 -14.00
N PRO A 355 -26.92 28.30 -14.64
CA PRO A 355 -26.47 29.69 -14.59
C PRO A 355 -26.53 30.18 -13.14
N CYS A 356 -25.56 31.01 -12.75
CA CYS A 356 -25.64 31.79 -11.52
C CYS A 356 -26.93 32.60 -11.58
N THR A 357 -27.87 32.35 -10.66
CA THR A 357 -29.22 32.93 -10.63
C THR A 357 -29.27 34.40 -10.20
N ASP A 358 -28.20 35.17 -10.41
CA ASP A 358 -28.13 36.57 -9.95
C ASP A 358 -27.33 37.50 -10.88
N ASP A 359 -27.39 37.24 -12.20
CA ASP A 359 -26.91 38.19 -13.22
C ASP A 359 -28.03 39.18 -13.56
N SER A 360 -28.34 40.10 -12.64
CA SER A 360 -29.33 41.17 -12.83
C SER A 360 -28.84 42.36 -13.66
N ASP A 361 -27.69 42.26 -14.35
CA ASP A 361 -27.08 43.41 -15.05
C ASP A 361 -26.65 43.11 -16.51
N LEU A 362 -27.54 42.43 -17.26
CA LEU A 362 -27.34 41.99 -18.64
C LEU A 362 -27.44 43.11 -19.70
N SER A 363 -26.66 44.20 -19.55
CA SER A 363 -26.55 45.23 -20.60
C SER A 363 -25.12 45.61 -21.01
N ASP A 364 -24.09 45.27 -20.23
CA ASP A 364 -22.69 45.61 -20.56
C ASP A 364 -21.91 44.40 -21.13
N ARG A 365 -21.36 44.56 -22.34
CA ARG A 365 -20.65 43.51 -23.11
C ARG A 365 -19.13 43.49 -22.89
N ARG A 366 -18.60 44.26 -21.93
CA ARG A 366 -17.16 44.27 -21.61
C ARG A 366 -16.73 42.99 -20.88
N ALA A 367 -15.48 42.57 -21.09
CA ALA A 367 -14.86 41.49 -20.31
C ALA A 367 -14.88 41.87 -18.81
N ARG A 368 -15.71 41.16 -18.03
CA ARG A 368 -15.85 41.38 -16.59
C ARG A 368 -15.65 40.04 -15.86
N LEU A 369 -14.97 40.10 -14.73
CA LEU A 369 -14.95 39.02 -13.75
C LEU A 369 -16.20 39.19 -12.88
N SER A 370 -17.01 38.14 -12.73
CA SER A 370 -18.12 38.19 -11.77
C SER A 370 -17.56 38.44 -10.36
N PRO A 371 -18.13 39.38 -9.58
CA PRO A 371 -17.72 39.61 -8.19
C PRO A 371 -18.18 38.47 -7.24
N HIS A 372 -19.06 37.58 -7.72
CA HIS A 372 -19.62 36.49 -6.94
C HIS A 372 -19.01 35.14 -7.35
N VAL A 373 -18.93 34.23 -6.38
CA VAL A 373 -18.49 32.85 -6.58
C VAL A 373 -19.54 31.90 -6.04
N ARG A 374 -19.74 30.76 -6.72
CA ARG A 374 -20.63 29.70 -6.24
C ARG A 374 -19.83 28.62 -5.55
N TYR A 375 -19.95 28.50 -4.24
CA TYR A 375 -19.30 27.43 -3.49
C TYR A 375 -19.95 26.07 -3.78
N ILE A 376 -19.11 25.04 -3.92
CA ILE A 376 -19.54 23.67 -4.13
C ILE A 376 -18.86 22.74 -3.11
N PRO A 377 -19.54 21.66 -2.67
CA PRO A 377 -19.02 20.79 -1.60
C PRO A 377 -17.93 19.82 -2.08
N LYS A 378 -17.93 19.50 -3.37
CA LYS A 378 -17.03 18.53 -4.00
C LYS A 378 -16.81 18.85 -5.47
N LEU A 379 -15.70 18.37 -6.02
CA LEU A 379 -15.34 18.48 -7.42
C LEU A 379 -14.82 17.12 -7.92
N GLU A 380 -15.33 16.64 -9.04
CA GLU A 380 -14.81 15.44 -9.70
C GLU A 380 -13.78 15.85 -10.75
N LEU A 381 -12.52 15.42 -10.60
CA LEU A 381 -11.44 15.73 -11.53
C LEU A 381 -10.61 14.47 -11.80
N ALA A 382 -10.41 14.13 -13.08
CA ALA A 382 -9.55 13.03 -13.52
C ALA A 382 -9.79 11.69 -12.77
N ARG A 383 -11.07 11.35 -12.53
CA ARG A 383 -11.56 10.16 -11.80
C ARG A 383 -11.31 10.18 -10.28
N ALA A 384 -11.03 11.34 -9.71
CA ALA A 384 -10.89 11.52 -8.27
C ALA A 384 -11.86 12.60 -7.78
N THR A 385 -12.56 12.28 -6.69
CA THR A 385 -13.34 13.25 -5.95
C THR A 385 -12.40 14.09 -5.09
N TYR A 386 -12.44 15.40 -5.27
CA TYR A 386 -11.86 16.40 -4.38
C TYR A 386 -12.97 16.99 -3.53
N GLY A 387 -12.69 17.23 -2.26
CA GLY A 387 -13.67 17.70 -1.30
C GLY A 387 -13.09 18.70 -0.32
N THR A 388 -13.95 19.37 0.43
CA THR A 388 -13.52 20.33 1.45
C THR A 388 -13.25 19.66 2.80
N ARG A 389 -12.42 20.29 3.63
CA ARG A 389 -12.16 19.84 5.00
C ARG A 389 -13.44 19.66 5.82
N SER A 390 -14.40 20.58 5.66
CA SER A 390 -15.62 20.62 6.47
C SER A 390 -16.65 19.56 6.07
N GLN A 391 -16.73 19.19 4.79
CA GLN A 391 -17.79 18.30 4.29
C GLN A 391 -17.27 16.95 3.79
N ASN A 392 -16.01 16.86 3.37
CA ASN A 392 -15.42 15.65 2.80
C ASN A 392 -13.91 15.57 3.10
N ILE A 393 -13.61 15.52 4.40
CA ILE A 393 -12.24 15.60 4.95
C ILE A 393 -11.26 14.63 4.26
N ARG A 394 -11.67 13.38 4.01
CA ARG A 394 -10.79 12.36 3.42
C ARG A 394 -10.32 12.70 2.01
N ASN A 395 -11.07 13.51 1.28
CA ASN A 395 -10.79 13.92 -0.10
C ASN A 395 -10.21 15.34 -0.20
N SER A 396 -9.85 15.95 0.94
CA SER A 396 -9.37 17.33 1.02
C SER A 396 -7.84 17.48 1.08
N PHE A 397 -7.11 16.41 1.38
CA PHE A 397 -5.64 16.43 1.50
C PHE A 397 -4.97 16.36 0.13
N VAL A 398 -4.23 17.40 -0.26
CA VAL A 398 -3.65 17.52 -1.61
C VAL A 398 -2.23 18.06 -1.63
N TYR A 399 -1.43 17.55 -2.56
CA TYR A 399 -0.23 18.22 -3.05
C TYR A 399 -0.60 19.16 -4.19
N PHE A 400 -0.07 20.37 -4.16
CA PHE A 400 -0.31 21.39 -5.18
C PHE A 400 0.97 22.18 -5.48
N LYS A 401 0.94 22.93 -6.57
CA LYS A 401 2.00 23.85 -6.99
C LYS A 401 1.52 25.28 -6.81
N LEU A 402 2.44 26.18 -6.47
CA LEU A 402 2.20 27.62 -6.48
C LEU A 402 2.72 28.20 -7.80
N PRO A 403 1.85 28.73 -8.68
CA PRO A 403 2.28 29.36 -9.93
C PRO A 403 3.17 30.58 -9.70
N SER A 404 2.99 31.26 -8.57
CA SER A 404 3.73 32.45 -8.14
C SER A 404 5.00 32.15 -7.33
N SER A 405 5.37 30.87 -7.18
CA SER A 405 6.58 30.46 -6.44
C SER A 405 7.83 30.61 -7.32
N ASP A 406 8.93 31.07 -6.71
CA ASP A 406 10.25 31.13 -7.36
C ASP A 406 10.73 29.76 -7.86
N ASP A 407 10.26 28.69 -7.21
CA ASP A 407 10.39 27.31 -7.68
C ASP A 407 9.00 26.73 -8.04
N PRO A 408 8.60 26.70 -9.31
CA PRO A 408 7.32 26.13 -9.78
C PRO A 408 7.32 24.59 -9.80
N SER A 409 8.46 23.95 -9.52
CA SER A 409 8.57 22.50 -9.41
C SER A 409 8.26 21.99 -8.00
N LEU A 410 8.41 22.85 -6.98
CA LEU A 410 8.19 22.51 -5.58
C LEU A 410 6.73 22.16 -5.29
N LEU A 411 6.52 20.95 -4.78
CA LEU A 411 5.21 20.51 -4.30
C LEU A 411 5.00 20.96 -2.86
N ARG A 412 3.81 21.49 -2.58
CA ARG A 412 3.37 21.92 -1.25
C ARG A 412 2.21 21.06 -0.78
N ALA A 413 2.24 20.67 0.48
CA ALA A 413 1.15 19.91 1.10
C ALA A 413 0.12 20.89 1.67
N GLY A 414 -1.16 20.64 1.40
CA GLY A 414 -2.23 21.45 1.97
C GLY A 414 -3.54 20.69 2.11
N GLN A 415 -4.52 21.38 2.64
CA GLN A 415 -5.87 20.88 2.79
C GLN A 415 -6.87 21.85 2.16
N ILE A 416 -7.77 21.34 1.32
CA ILE A 416 -8.79 22.14 0.64
C ILE A 416 -9.81 22.62 1.69
N SER A 417 -9.91 23.93 1.90
CA SER A 417 -10.92 24.53 2.78
C SER A 417 -12.22 24.80 2.03
N HIS A 418 -12.13 25.32 0.80
CA HIS A 418 -13.28 25.64 -0.04
C HIS A 418 -13.04 25.26 -1.51
N ILE A 419 -14.13 24.99 -2.21
CA ILE A 419 -14.14 24.85 -3.67
C ILE A 419 -15.24 25.77 -4.19
N PHE A 420 -14.95 26.54 -5.23
CA PHE A 420 -15.92 27.44 -5.83
C PHE A 420 -15.82 27.47 -7.35
N LEU A 421 -16.94 27.77 -7.99
CA LEU A 421 -17.01 28.05 -9.42
C LEU A 421 -17.01 29.56 -9.62
N HIS A 422 -16.16 30.02 -10.54
CA HIS A 422 -16.14 31.40 -10.99
C HIS A 422 -16.51 31.48 -12.47
N SER A 423 -17.33 32.47 -12.81
CA SER A 423 -17.77 32.70 -14.18
C SER A 423 -17.17 33.99 -14.74
N ARG A 424 -16.66 33.92 -15.96
CA ARG A 424 -16.11 35.06 -16.70
C ARG A 424 -16.47 35.01 -18.18
N LEU A 425 -16.46 36.18 -18.83
CA LEU A 425 -16.62 36.30 -20.28
C LEU A 425 -15.25 36.22 -20.97
N GLY A 426 -15.13 35.36 -21.99
CA GLY A 426 -13.92 35.25 -22.81
C GLY A 426 -13.66 36.49 -23.68
N THR A 427 -12.42 36.70 -24.12
CA THR A 427 -11.97 37.89 -24.87
C THR A 427 -12.21 37.85 -26.38
N GLY A 428 -12.82 36.80 -26.94
CA GLY A 428 -12.93 36.63 -28.40
C GLY A 428 -14.30 36.20 -28.93
N GLU A 429 -15.07 35.49 -28.11
CA GLU A 429 -16.44 35.08 -28.42
C GLU A 429 -17.24 35.23 -27.12
N GLN A 430 -18.54 35.50 -27.18
CA GLN A 430 -19.42 35.62 -26.01
C GLN A 430 -19.61 34.28 -25.26
N GLN A 431 -18.56 33.49 -25.14
CA GLN A 431 -18.55 32.22 -24.44
C GLN A 431 -18.31 32.49 -22.95
N ARG A 432 -19.33 32.19 -22.15
CA ARG A 432 -19.25 32.16 -20.69
C ARG A 432 -18.34 31.00 -20.29
N ILE A 433 -17.22 31.30 -19.65
CA ILE A 433 -16.32 30.29 -19.07
C ILE A 433 -16.70 30.13 -17.61
N ILE A 434 -17.07 28.91 -17.21
CA ILE A 434 -17.25 28.52 -15.81
C ILE A 434 -16.03 27.68 -15.45
N GLU A 435 -15.22 28.16 -14.51
CA GLU A 435 -13.99 27.47 -14.09
C GLU A 435 -14.02 27.18 -12.58
N PRO A 436 -13.70 25.95 -12.16
CA PRO A 436 -13.53 25.61 -10.75
C PRO A 436 -12.19 26.08 -10.20
N PHE A 437 -12.21 26.62 -8.99
CA PHE A 437 -11.06 26.99 -8.17
C PHE A 437 -11.12 26.29 -6.82
N VAL A 438 -9.95 26.04 -6.25
CA VAL A 438 -9.81 25.45 -4.91
C VAL A 438 -9.07 26.42 -4.01
N VAL A 439 -9.57 26.60 -2.79
CA VAL A 439 -8.91 27.33 -1.71
C VAL A 439 -8.21 26.29 -0.84
N ILE A 440 -6.90 26.40 -0.73
CA ILE A 440 -6.03 25.45 -0.03
C ILE A 440 -5.35 26.17 1.14
N GLU A 441 -5.47 25.59 2.32
CA GLU A 441 -4.66 25.97 3.48
C GLU A 441 -3.38 25.13 3.46
N GLU A 442 -2.24 25.79 3.29
CA GLU A 442 -0.94 25.13 3.17
C GLU A 442 -0.39 24.74 4.55
N TYR A 443 0.07 23.49 4.69
CA TYR A 443 0.76 23.03 5.89
C TYR A 443 2.14 23.66 6.01
N VAL A 444 2.52 24.07 7.22
CA VAL A 444 3.83 24.67 7.46
C VAL A 444 4.92 23.58 7.39
N ALA A 445 5.91 23.76 6.52
CA ALA A 445 7.05 22.86 6.43
C ALA A 445 7.89 22.88 7.71
N LEU A 446 8.53 21.75 8.03
CA LEU A 446 9.46 21.67 9.16
C LEU A 446 10.62 22.65 9.00
N THR A 447 11.07 23.24 10.12
CA THR A 447 12.32 24.00 10.15
C THR A 447 13.51 23.09 9.81
N SER A 448 14.66 23.68 9.46
CA SER A 448 15.87 22.91 9.16
C SER A 448 16.31 22.02 10.33
N GLU A 449 16.15 22.49 11.57
CA GLU A 449 16.43 21.72 12.79
C GLU A 449 15.49 20.51 12.95
N HIS A 450 14.18 20.72 12.79
CA HIS A 450 13.22 19.62 12.91
C HIS A 450 13.22 18.69 11.70
N ALA A 451 13.76 19.12 10.55
CA ALA A 451 13.86 18.28 9.36
C ALA A 451 14.75 17.06 9.58
N ASP A 452 15.76 17.14 10.45
CA ASP A 452 16.62 16.00 10.82
C ASP A 452 15.88 14.93 11.64
N HIS A 453 14.76 15.32 12.27
CA HIS A 453 13.86 14.42 12.99
C HIS A 453 12.76 13.81 12.10
N ASP A 454 12.75 14.08 10.79
CA ASP A 454 11.81 13.47 9.84
C ASP A 454 12.36 12.12 9.33
N PRO A 455 11.86 10.97 9.84
CA PRO A 455 12.39 9.65 9.47
C PRO A 455 12.12 9.30 8.00
N TYR A 456 11.15 9.96 7.35
CA TYR A 456 10.77 9.66 5.98
C TYR A 456 11.73 10.29 4.96
N ARG A 457 12.46 11.35 5.33
CA ARG A 457 13.43 12.02 4.43
C ARG A 457 14.57 11.12 3.98
N ARG A 458 14.93 10.12 4.79
CA ARG A 458 15.93 9.09 4.44
C ARG A 458 15.54 8.28 3.20
N PHE A 459 14.25 8.25 2.85
CA PHE A 459 13.72 7.45 1.75
C PHE A 459 13.02 8.35 0.71
N PRO A 460 13.76 9.13 -0.07
CA PRO A 460 13.20 10.13 -0.98
C PRO A 460 12.17 9.57 -1.97
N LEU A 461 12.42 8.37 -2.49
CA LEU A 461 11.55 7.72 -3.49
C LEU A 461 10.18 7.32 -2.93
N LEU A 462 10.01 7.28 -1.61
CA LEU A 462 8.70 7.07 -1.00
C LEU A 462 7.77 8.27 -1.17
N ASN A 463 8.28 9.46 -1.49
CA ASN A 463 7.50 10.70 -1.57
C ASN A 463 6.63 10.94 -0.34
N THR A 464 7.21 10.70 0.84
CA THR A 464 6.59 10.93 2.16
C THR A 464 7.42 11.94 2.92
N ARG A 465 6.77 12.93 3.55
CA ARG A 465 7.42 13.94 4.40
C ARG A 465 6.53 14.32 5.58
N LEU A 466 7.15 14.86 6.62
CA LEU A 466 6.47 15.53 7.72
C LEU A 466 6.28 17.02 7.45
N TYR A 467 5.15 17.52 7.93
CA TYR A 467 4.84 18.94 8.05
C TYR A 467 4.27 19.19 9.45
N TYR A 468 4.39 20.40 9.98
CA TYR A 468 3.67 20.75 11.20
C TYR A 468 2.18 20.65 10.94
N ASN A 469 1.40 20.15 11.93
CA ASN A 469 -0.05 20.06 11.82
C ASN A 469 -0.72 21.41 12.11
N ARG A 470 -0.27 22.45 11.39
CA ARG A 470 -0.80 23.81 11.39
C ARG A 470 -0.63 24.41 10.01
N PHE A 471 -1.47 25.39 9.70
CA PHE A 471 -1.46 26.06 8.40
C PHE A 471 -0.73 27.39 8.45
N HIS A 472 -0.26 27.85 7.30
CA HIS A 472 0.08 29.25 7.11
C HIS A 472 -1.16 30.14 7.31
N MET A 473 -0.97 31.40 7.72
CA MET A 473 -2.09 32.33 7.94
C MET A 473 -2.84 32.69 6.66
N SER A 474 -2.16 32.62 5.51
CA SER A 474 -2.73 32.90 4.20
C SER A 474 -3.15 31.62 3.50
N SER A 475 -4.39 31.60 3.00
CA SER A 475 -4.87 30.56 2.10
C SER A 475 -4.43 30.83 0.66
N VAL A 476 -4.24 29.76 -0.11
CA VAL A 476 -3.87 29.81 -1.52
C VAL A 476 -5.11 29.54 -2.37
N ILE A 477 -5.39 30.38 -3.36
CA ILE A 477 -6.37 30.07 -4.42
C ILE A 477 -5.60 29.46 -5.58
N ALA A 478 -5.90 28.19 -5.88
CA ALA A 478 -5.25 27.42 -6.93
C ALA A 478 -6.26 27.00 -8.00
N ARG A 479 -5.80 26.89 -9.25
CA ARG A 479 -6.60 26.26 -10.30
C ARG A 479 -6.56 24.75 -10.12
N THR A 480 -7.52 24.06 -10.71
CA THR A 480 -7.53 22.59 -10.72
C THR A 480 -6.31 21.97 -11.38
N THR A 481 -5.69 22.68 -12.33
CA THR A 481 -4.43 22.28 -12.99
C THR A 481 -3.21 22.36 -12.08
N ASP A 482 -3.29 23.16 -11.01
CA ASP A 482 -2.20 23.34 -10.05
C ASP A 482 -2.24 22.30 -8.93
N VAL A 483 -3.38 21.61 -8.78
CA VAL A 483 -3.53 20.45 -7.87
C VAL A 483 -2.90 19.22 -8.53
N VAL A 484 -1.90 18.64 -7.87
CA VAL A 484 -1.11 17.54 -8.44
C VAL A 484 -1.68 16.19 -8.08
N SER A 485 -1.94 15.95 -6.78
CA SER A 485 -2.46 14.66 -6.31
C SER A 485 -3.05 14.76 -4.92
N HIS A 486 -3.84 13.76 -4.51
CA HIS A 486 -4.07 13.52 -3.09
C HIS A 486 -2.80 13.02 -2.38
N PHE A 487 -2.80 13.11 -1.05
CA PHE A 487 -1.88 12.37 -0.19
C PHE A 487 -2.63 11.67 0.94
N ALA A 488 -2.07 10.57 1.45
CA ALA A 488 -2.54 9.94 2.67
C ALA A 488 -2.01 10.73 3.88
N ALA A 489 -2.91 11.13 4.77
CA ALA A 489 -2.59 11.97 5.92
C ALA A 489 -2.68 11.19 7.23
N PHE A 490 -1.65 11.28 8.07
CA PHE A 490 -1.64 10.70 9.40
C PHE A 490 -0.98 11.68 10.38
N VAL A 491 -1.64 11.96 11.51
CA VAL A 491 -1.16 12.95 12.49
C VAL A 491 -0.62 12.21 13.71
N TYR A 492 0.59 12.59 14.14
CA TYR A 492 1.20 12.10 15.39
C TYR A 492 2.22 13.12 15.94
N ASN A 493 2.79 12.83 17.10
CA ASN A 493 3.84 13.65 17.71
C ASN A 493 5.20 12.95 17.50
N PRO A 494 6.09 13.49 16.62
CA PRO A 494 7.41 12.91 16.39
C PRO A 494 8.37 13.10 17.57
N GLU A 495 9.29 12.16 17.75
CA GLU A 495 10.37 12.29 18.73
C GLU A 495 11.31 13.44 18.32
N GLY A 496 11.57 14.38 19.24
CA GLY A 496 12.38 15.57 18.98
C GLY A 496 11.59 16.77 18.42
N ILE A 497 10.28 16.64 18.18
CA ILE A 497 9.41 17.76 17.77
C ILE A 497 8.30 17.94 18.82
N SER A 498 8.26 19.10 19.47
CA SER A 498 7.32 19.40 20.57
C SER A 498 5.89 19.71 20.12
N GLU A 499 5.60 19.69 18.82
CA GLU A 499 4.29 20.01 18.24
C GLU A 499 3.80 18.86 17.31
N PRO A 500 2.47 18.66 17.19
CA PRO A 500 1.93 17.62 16.33
C PRO A 500 2.31 17.85 14.87
N CYS A 501 2.64 16.76 14.18
CA CYS A 501 3.01 16.77 12.77
C CYS A 501 2.08 15.88 11.95
N VAL A 502 1.89 16.24 10.68
CA VAL A 502 1.17 15.45 9.69
C VAL A 502 2.15 14.78 8.74
N VAL A 503 2.04 13.46 8.61
CA VAL A 503 2.67 12.68 7.55
C VAL A 503 1.87 12.91 6.28
N ALA A 504 2.52 13.43 5.24
CA ALA A 504 1.93 13.57 3.92
C ALA A 504 2.60 12.58 2.96
N ARG A 505 1.98 11.40 2.81
CA ARG A 505 2.44 10.37 1.87
C ARG A 505 1.76 10.56 0.52
N SER A 506 2.52 10.96 -0.49
CA SER A 506 1.98 11.20 -1.83
C SER A 506 1.27 9.95 -2.37
N LEU A 507 0.11 10.17 -2.99
CA LEU A 507 -0.64 9.16 -3.72
C LEU A 507 -0.63 9.45 -5.23
N ASP A 508 0.31 10.29 -5.70
CA ASP A 508 0.48 10.56 -7.13
C ASP A 508 0.79 9.26 -7.88
N ARG A 509 -0.05 8.97 -8.87
CA ARG A 509 0.07 7.80 -9.72
C ARG A 509 0.70 8.12 -11.06
N VAL A 510 1.04 9.37 -11.36
CA VAL A 510 1.46 9.83 -12.70
C VAL A 510 2.91 10.31 -12.70
N ARG A 511 3.37 11.11 -11.73
CA ARG A 511 4.76 11.63 -11.73
C ARG A 511 5.53 11.16 -10.51
N ALA A 512 6.77 10.74 -10.71
CA ALA A 512 7.74 10.68 -9.62
C ALA A 512 8.32 12.08 -9.50
N THR A 513 8.10 12.76 -8.37
CA THR A 513 9.02 13.82 -7.96
C THR A 513 10.34 13.14 -7.63
N LEU A 514 11.21 13.04 -8.62
CA LEU A 514 12.63 12.84 -8.34
C LEU A 514 13.02 14.02 -7.43
N PRO A 515 13.62 13.78 -6.27
CA PRO A 515 14.33 14.86 -5.59
C PRO A 515 15.34 15.42 -6.58
N TYR A 516 15.48 16.74 -6.55
CA TYR A 516 16.53 17.49 -7.20
C TYR A 516 17.81 16.65 -7.32
N ALA A 517 18.35 16.57 -8.54
CA ALA A 517 19.62 15.94 -8.79
C ALA A 517 20.65 16.51 -7.81
N ALA A 518 21.01 15.73 -6.80
CA ALA A 518 22.31 15.88 -6.19
C ALA A 518 23.30 15.46 -7.29
N SER A 519 23.82 16.46 -7.98
CA SER A 519 25.02 16.31 -8.78
C SER A 519 26.09 15.60 -7.95
N ALA A 520 26.47 14.39 -8.38
CA ALA A 520 27.83 13.88 -8.49
C ALA A 520 27.94 12.39 -8.11
N ASN A 521 28.32 11.60 -9.12
CA ASN A 521 29.08 10.35 -9.08
C ASN A 521 28.55 9.21 -8.19
N LEU A 522 27.89 8.24 -8.86
CA LEU A 522 28.16 6.81 -8.71
C LEU A 522 28.06 6.14 -10.08
#